data_AF-A0AAD5ZE14-F1
#
_entry.id   AF-A0AAD5ZE14-F1
#
_cell.length_a   1.000
_cell.length_b   1.000
_cell.length_c   1.000
_cell.angle_alpha   90.00
_cell.angle_beta   90.00
_cell.angle_gamma   90.00
#
_symmetry.space_group_name_H-M   'P 1'
#
loop_
_entity.id
_entity.type
_entity.pdbx_description
1 polymer ?
#
loop_
_entity_poly.entity_id
_entity_poly.type
_entity_poly.pdbx_seq_one_letter_code
_entity_poly.pdbx_strand_id
1 'polypeptide(L)'
;MGLCISVYDIQSIEGGFIFPGDDGCATYKVRCRLVMFQPFVGEIIVGKIESCDEFGLQVSLGFFSDIRIPERFMVQPCHRGEDVIWVWQFKVDQEEFQYSLDIDEEIIFRVASVKYPPIPVEKSKNSKPFSPMEITERSTSTGI
;
A
#
# COMPACT_ATOMS: atom_id res chain seq x y z
N MET A 1 -8.26 5.16 -9.59
CA MET A 1 -8.70 6.18 -8.60
C MET A 1 -8.13 5.73 -7.27
N GLY A 2 -7.35 6.58 -6.58
CA GLY A 2 -6.63 6.21 -5.35
C GLY A 2 -7.49 6.09 -4.09
N LEU A 3 -6.85 6.09 -2.93
CA LEU A 3 -7.50 6.07 -1.62
C LEU A 3 -7.86 7.51 -1.20
N CYS A 4 -9.13 7.79 -0.92
CA CYS A 4 -9.55 9.09 -0.42
C CYS A 4 -9.22 9.22 1.06
N ILE A 5 -8.48 10.26 1.44
CA ILE A 5 -8.08 10.52 2.82
C ILE A 5 -9.04 11.52 3.48
N SER A 6 -9.29 12.66 2.82
CA SER A 6 -10.16 13.71 3.37
C SER A 6 -10.65 14.67 2.29
N VAL A 7 -11.67 15.47 2.64
CA VAL A 7 -12.08 16.63 1.84
C VAL A 7 -11.06 17.74 2.07
N TYR A 8 -10.51 18.28 0.99
CA TYR A 8 -9.60 19.43 1.06
C TYR A 8 -10.41 20.73 1.21
N ASP A 9 -11.29 21.00 0.26
CA ASP A 9 -12.20 22.13 0.29
C ASP A 9 -13.47 21.89 -0.55
N ILE A 10 -14.46 22.75 -0.31
CA ILE A 10 -15.68 22.83 -1.11
C ILE A 10 -15.59 24.07 -1.99
N GLN A 11 -15.62 23.87 -3.31
CA GLN A 11 -15.53 24.94 -4.30
C GLN A 11 -16.89 25.57 -4.59
N SER A 12 -17.95 24.75 -4.64
CA SER A 12 -19.31 25.25 -4.80
C SER A 12 -20.34 24.27 -4.24
N ILE A 13 -21.48 24.83 -3.86
CA ILE A 13 -22.67 24.09 -3.42
C ILE A 13 -23.84 24.66 -4.23
N GLU A 14 -24.52 23.80 -4.96
CA GLU A 14 -25.70 24.13 -5.78
C GLU A 14 -26.89 23.28 -5.33
N GLY A 15 -28.09 23.83 -5.34
CA GLY A 15 -29.32 23.09 -5.06
C GLY A 15 -29.98 23.42 -3.72
N GLY A 16 -30.47 22.39 -3.02
CA GLY A 16 -31.50 22.48 -1.99
C GLY A 16 -32.85 21.93 -2.45
N PHE A 17 -32.83 20.94 -3.36
CA PHE A 17 -34.03 20.32 -3.88
C PHE A 17 -34.45 19.17 -2.97
N ILE A 18 -35.75 19.06 -2.71
CA ILE A 18 -36.35 17.91 -2.05
C ILE A 18 -37.02 17.08 -3.13
N PHE A 19 -36.58 15.84 -3.31
CA PHE A 19 -37.20 14.95 -4.28
C PHE A 19 -38.57 14.50 -3.74
N PRO A 20 -39.67 14.69 -4.49
CA PRO A 20 -40.98 14.21 -4.07
C PRO A 20 -40.97 12.67 -4.05
N GLY A 21 -41.16 12.09 -2.87
CA GLY A 21 -41.14 10.63 -2.64
C GLY A 21 -39.94 10.12 -1.82
N ASP A 22 -38.96 10.97 -1.54
CA ASP A 22 -37.89 10.70 -0.56
C ASP A 22 -38.30 11.21 0.85
N ASP A 23 -37.53 10.85 1.88
CA ASP A 23 -37.75 11.18 3.31
C ASP A 23 -37.72 12.70 3.65
N GLY A 24 -37.85 13.58 2.65
CA GLY A 24 -37.82 15.05 2.83
C GLY A 24 -36.41 15.62 2.94
N CYS A 25 -35.36 14.83 2.68
CA CYS A 25 -33.98 15.30 2.74
C CYS A 25 -33.64 16.26 1.60
N ALA A 26 -33.00 17.40 1.95
CA ALA A 26 -32.50 18.35 0.97
C ALA A 26 -31.24 17.81 0.29
N THR A 27 -31.27 17.73 -1.04
CA THR A 27 -30.14 17.28 -1.86
C THR A 27 -29.38 18.48 -2.43
N TYR A 28 -28.05 18.44 -2.26
CA TYR A 28 -27.12 19.45 -2.76
C TYR A 28 -26.12 18.81 -3.71
N LYS A 29 -25.86 19.49 -4.82
CA LYS A 29 -24.76 19.17 -5.73
C LYS A 29 -23.54 19.94 -5.27
N VAL A 30 -22.49 19.22 -4.89
CA VAL A 30 -21.26 19.80 -4.33
C VAL A 30 -20.10 19.59 -5.30
N ARG A 31 -19.34 20.65 -5.58
CA ARG A 31 -18.03 20.56 -6.20
C ARG A 31 -16.98 20.71 -5.12
N CYS A 32 -16.16 19.70 -4.93
CA CYS A 32 -15.12 19.69 -3.89
C CYS A 32 -13.79 19.16 -4.45
N ARG A 33 -12.70 19.45 -3.73
CA ARG A 33 -11.41 18.79 -3.94
C ARG A 33 -11.17 17.81 -2.80
N LEU A 34 -10.62 16.65 -3.14
CA LEU A 34 -10.29 15.60 -2.19
C LEU A 34 -8.77 15.43 -2.10
N VAL A 35 -8.28 15.14 -0.90
CA VAL A 35 -6.93 14.64 -0.69
C VAL A 35 -6.94 13.15 -0.99
N MET A 36 -6.23 12.76 -2.05
CA MET A 36 -6.16 11.37 -2.51
C MET A 36 -4.74 10.85 -2.34
N PHE A 37 -4.59 9.70 -1.68
CA PHE A 37 -3.38 8.92 -1.77
C PHE A 37 -3.39 8.14 -3.09
N GLN A 38 -2.55 8.57 -4.03
CA GLN A 38 -2.43 7.99 -5.36
C GLN A 38 -0.94 7.89 -5.73
N PRO A 39 -0.27 6.82 -5.29
CA PRO A 39 1.14 6.64 -5.59
C PRO A 39 1.36 6.41 -7.08
N PHE A 40 2.56 6.72 -7.57
CA PHE A 40 2.91 6.58 -8.98
C PHE A 40 4.13 5.68 -9.18
N VAL A 41 4.19 5.00 -10.33
CA VAL A 41 5.33 4.14 -10.66
C VAL A 41 6.63 4.95 -10.66
N GLY A 42 7.59 4.49 -9.87
CA GLY A 42 8.89 5.10 -9.69
C GLY A 42 9.01 6.01 -8.48
N GLU A 43 7.92 6.31 -7.77
CA GLU A 43 7.92 7.02 -6.49
C GLU A 43 8.69 6.24 -5.42
N ILE A 44 9.38 6.94 -4.52
CA ILE A 44 10.12 6.33 -3.40
C ILE A 44 9.35 6.63 -2.12
N ILE A 45 9.02 5.60 -1.36
CA ILE A 45 8.19 5.69 -0.15
C ILE A 45 8.91 4.96 1.00
N VAL A 46 8.70 5.43 2.22
CA VAL A 46 9.14 4.77 3.45
C VAL A 46 7.92 4.14 4.13
N GLY A 47 8.04 2.88 4.51
CA GLY A 47 7.00 2.15 5.23
C GLY A 47 7.58 1.11 6.17
N LYS A 48 6.73 0.46 6.95
CA LYS A 48 7.12 -0.54 7.94
C LYS A 48 6.74 -1.94 7.52
N ILE A 49 7.60 -2.91 7.77
CA ILE A 49 7.31 -4.33 7.54
C ILE A 49 6.20 -4.74 8.52
N GLU A 50 5.02 -5.08 8.00
CA GLU A 50 3.89 -5.52 8.81
C GLU A 50 3.88 -7.04 8.97
N SER A 51 4.25 -7.77 7.91
CA SER A 51 4.42 -9.23 7.96
C SER A 51 5.28 -9.72 6.81
N CYS A 52 5.80 -10.94 6.96
CA CYS A 52 6.50 -11.67 5.92
C CYS A 52 5.82 -13.01 5.64
N ASP A 53 5.80 -13.41 4.37
CA ASP A 53 5.36 -14.73 3.94
C ASP A 53 6.32 -15.35 2.93
N GLU A 54 5.98 -16.55 2.45
CA GLU A 54 6.79 -17.27 1.47
C GLU A 54 6.91 -16.58 0.11
N PHE A 55 6.05 -15.61 -0.18
CA PHE A 55 6.04 -14.89 -1.45
C PHE A 55 6.68 -13.50 -1.33
N GLY A 56 6.88 -12.98 -0.11
CA GLY A 56 7.67 -11.79 0.16
C GLY A 56 7.25 -11.01 1.40
N LEU A 57 7.34 -9.68 1.34
CA LEU A 57 7.00 -8.77 2.44
C LEU A 57 5.67 -8.08 2.21
N GLN A 58 4.91 -7.89 3.28
CA GLN A 58 3.78 -6.97 3.38
C GLN A 58 4.22 -5.74 4.17
N VAL A 59 3.94 -4.57 3.62
CA VAL A 59 4.43 -3.28 4.13
C VAL A 59 3.25 -2.36 4.40
N SER A 60 3.35 -1.57 5.46
CA SER A 60 2.32 -0.62 5.87
C SER A 60 2.88 0.80 5.96
N LEU A 61 2.07 1.77 5.57
CA LEU A 61 2.29 3.20 5.78
C LEU A 61 1.56 3.71 7.04
N GLY A 62 1.01 2.80 7.85
CA GLY A 62 0.14 3.12 9.00
C GLY A 62 -1.33 3.32 8.60
N PHE A 63 -1.61 4.15 7.59
CA PHE A 63 -2.99 4.37 7.09
C PHE A 63 -3.37 3.46 5.92
N PHE A 64 -2.40 2.76 5.33
CA PHE A 64 -2.57 1.88 4.18
C PHE A 64 -1.59 0.71 4.26
N SER A 65 -2.07 -0.53 4.14
CA SER A 65 -1.30 -1.75 4.37
C SER A 65 -1.27 -2.74 3.20
N ASP A 66 -1.90 -2.40 2.07
CA ASP A 66 -1.95 -3.27 0.89
C ASP A 66 -0.76 -3.03 -0.06
N ILE A 67 0.44 -3.01 0.52
CA ILE A 67 1.71 -2.86 -0.20
C ILE A 67 2.47 -4.18 -0.10
N ARG A 68 2.89 -4.73 -1.24
CA ARG A 68 3.62 -5.99 -1.31
C ARG A 68 4.95 -5.83 -2.01
N ILE A 69 5.98 -6.40 -1.41
CA ILE A 69 7.30 -6.58 -2.03
C ILE A 69 7.51 -8.08 -2.29
N PRO A 70 7.23 -8.57 -3.51
CA PRO A 70 7.54 -9.94 -3.89
C PRO A 70 9.05 -10.25 -3.77
N GLU A 71 9.40 -11.49 -3.46
CA GLU A 71 10.80 -11.97 -3.39
C GLU A 71 11.65 -11.54 -4.61
N ARG A 72 11.11 -11.72 -5.82
CA ARG A 72 11.76 -11.33 -7.09
C ARG A 72 12.12 -9.85 -7.20
N PHE A 73 11.58 -9.01 -6.33
CA PHE A 73 11.85 -7.58 -6.27
C PHE A 73 12.62 -7.16 -5.02
N MET A 74 13.01 -8.12 -4.17
CA MET A 74 13.95 -7.90 -3.07
C MET A 74 15.39 -7.75 -3.59
N VAL A 75 16.25 -7.09 -2.80
CA VAL A 75 17.68 -6.97 -3.09
C VAL A 75 18.32 -8.35 -3.02
N GLN A 76 19.10 -8.72 -4.02
CA GLN A 76 19.75 -10.03 -4.09
C GLN A 76 21.21 -9.95 -3.61
N PRO A 77 21.73 -11.01 -2.94
CA PRO A 77 21.04 -12.25 -2.59
C PRO A 77 20.16 -12.11 -1.34
N CYS A 78 18.88 -12.46 -1.47
CA CYS A 78 17.95 -12.53 -0.34
C CYS A 78 17.28 -13.91 -0.33
N HIS A 79 17.13 -14.48 0.87
CA HIS A 79 16.51 -15.79 1.06
C HIS A 79 15.69 -15.78 2.36
N ARG A 80 14.77 -16.73 2.47
CA ARG A 80 13.98 -16.92 3.69
C ARG A 80 14.72 -17.86 4.65
N GLY A 81 15.01 -17.38 5.86
CA GLY A 81 15.63 -18.16 6.92
C GLY A 81 14.68 -19.17 7.56
N GLU A 82 15.20 -20.00 8.46
CA GLU A 82 14.43 -21.04 9.19
C GLU A 82 13.31 -20.43 10.06
N ASP A 83 13.54 -19.22 10.58
CA ASP A 83 12.59 -18.48 11.41
C ASP A 83 11.49 -17.76 10.60
N VAL A 84 11.33 -18.09 9.30
CA VAL A 84 10.36 -17.46 8.38
C VAL A 84 10.68 -15.99 8.05
N ILE A 85 11.74 -15.43 8.62
CA ILE A 85 12.22 -14.07 8.37
C ILE A 85 13.06 -14.03 7.08
N TRP A 86 12.88 -12.98 6.27
CA TRP A 86 13.71 -12.76 5.08
C TRP A 86 15.06 -12.16 5.49
N VAL A 87 16.14 -12.72 4.94
CA VAL A 87 17.51 -12.30 5.23
C VAL A 87 18.18 -11.84 3.94
N TRP A 88 18.70 -10.63 3.94
CA TRP A 88 19.56 -10.10 2.90
C TRP A 88 21.01 -10.39 3.23
N GLN A 89 21.72 -11.07 2.33
CA GLN A 89 23.15 -11.34 2.47
C GLN A 89 23.92 -10.42 1.52
N PHE A 90 25.03 -9.85 1.98
CA PHE A 90 25.88 -9.01 1.14
C PHE A 90 27.34 -9.14 1.53
N LYS A 91 28.23 -8.77 0.60
CA LYS A 91 29.69 -8.86 0.80
C LYS A 91 30.29 -7.47 0.77
N VAL A 92 31.15 -7.17 1.74
CA VAL A 92 31.97 -5.96 1.79
C VAL A 92 33.41 -6.38 2.04
N ASP A 93 34.33 -5.99 1.15
CA ASP A 93 35.78 -6.26 1.30
C ASP A 93 36.16 -7.70 1.71
N GLN A 94 35.48 -8.69 1.10
CA GLN A 94 35.63 -10.14 1.32
C GLN A 94 34.97 -10.71 2.59
N GLU A 95 34.36 -9.86 3.43
CA GLU A 95 33.55 -10.28 4.56
C GLU A 95 32.08 -10.44 4.15
N GLU A 96 31.43 -11.48 4.68
CA GLU A 96 30.02 -11.77 4.47
C GLU A 96 29.18 -11.21 5.62
N PHE A 97 28.19 -10.39 5.28
CA PHE A 97 27.23 -9.80 6.20
C PHE A 97 25.84 -10.31 5.90
N GLN A 98 25.01 -10.33 6.94
CA GLN A 98 23.60 -10.67 6.85
C GLN A 98 22.76 -9.63 7.58
N TYR A 99 21.60 -9.34 7.03
CA TYR A 99 20.64 -8.40 7.56
C TYR A 99 19.25 -9.04 7.55
N SER A 100 18.67 -9.23 8.74
CA SER A 100 17.31 -9.74 8.90
C SER A 100 16.31 -8.62 8.68
N LEU A 101 15.27 -8.87 7.89
CA LEU A 101 14.19 -7.93 7.63
C LEU A 101 13.07 -8.18 8.65
N ASP A 102 13.16 -7.50 9.79
CA ASP A 102 12.31 -7.75 10.95
C ASP A 102 10.97 -7.03 10.84
N ILE A 103 9.96 -7.55 11.55
CA ILE A 103 8.65 -6.88 11.68
C ILE A 103 8.84 -5.54 12.41
N ASP A 104 8.03 -4.55 12.06
CA ASP A 104 8.08 -3.15 12.53
C ASP A 104 9.31 -2.34 12.08
N GLU A 105 10.21 -2.94 11.30
CA GLU A 105 11.35 -2.25 10.73
C GLU A 105 10.94 -1.31 9.58
N GLU A 106 11.56 -0.13 9.52
CA GLU A 106 11.34 0.85 8.47
C GLU A 106 12.21 0.54 7.24
N ILE A 107 11.57 0.42 6.08
CA ILE A 107 12.24 0.18 4.81
C ILE A 107 11.86 1.22 3.76
N ILE A 108 12.82 1.50 2.88
CA ILE A 108 12.64 2.38 1.72
C ILE A 108 12.44 1.52 0.48
N PHE A 109 11.39 1.82 -0.27
CA PHE A 109 11.05 1.08 -1.47
C PHE A 109 10.60 2.00 -2.60
N ARG A 110 10.67 1.47 -3.83
CA ARG A 110 10.31 2.20 -5.04
C ARG A 110 9.17 1.53 -5.80
N VAL A 111 8.09 2.31 -6.01
CA VAL A 111 6.83 1.83 -6.59
C VAL A 111 7.07 1.23 -7.95
N ALA A 112 6.84 -0.07 -8.10
CA ALA A 112 6.99 -0.76 -9.37
C ALA A 112 5.67 -0.84 -10.14
N SER A 113 4.53 -1.00 -9.45
CA SER A 113 3.21 -1.08 -10.06
C SER A 113 2.11 -0.71 -9.07
N VAL A 114 1.04 -0.08 -9.55
CA VAL A 114 -0.19 0.17 -8.81
C VAL A 114 -1.36 -0.45 -9.56
N LYS A 115 -2.18 -1.26 -8.89
CA LYS A 115 -3.34 -1.95 -9.48
C LYS A 115 -4.62 -1.61 -8.72
N TYR A 116 -5.72 -1.50 -9.47
CA TYR A 116 -7.05 -1.26 -8.92
C TYR A 116 -7.97 -2.41 -9.34
N PRO A 117 -8.00 -3.53 -8.59
CA PRO A 117 -8.86 -4.65 -8.92
C PRO A 117 -10.36 -4.24 -8.86
N PRO A 118 -11.23 -4.89 -9.65
CA PRO A 118 -12.67 -4.72 -9.51
C PRO A 118 -13.15 -5.34 -8.20
N ILE A 119 -14.21 -4.78 -7.61
CA ILE A 119 -14.82 -5.30 -6.38
C ILE A 119 -15.31 -6.73 -6.63
N PRO A 120 -14.85 -7.73 -5.85
CA PRO A 120 -15.28 -9.11 -5.99
C PRO A 120 -16.78 -9.23 -5.70
N VAL A 121 -17.50 -9.92 -6.59
CA VAL A 121 -18.95 -10.17 -6.46
C VAL A 121 -19.23 -11.14 -5.32
N GLU A 122 -18.33 -12.09 -5.06
CA GLU A 122 -18.44 -13.07 -3.98
C GLU A 122 -17.21 -12.99 -3.06
N LYS A 123 -17.45 -12.96 -1.76
CA LYS A 123 -16.41 -13.07 -0.73
C LYS A 123 -16.73 -14.27 0.15
N SER A 124 -15.76 -15.17 0.34
CA SER A 124 -15.90 -16.24 1.31
C SER A 124 -15.86 -15.66 2.73
N LYS A 125 -16.57 -16.27 3.68
CA LYS A 125 -16.69 -15.73 5.06
C LYS A 125 -15.34 -15.52 5.77
N ASN A 126 -14.27 -16.18 5.32
CA ASN A 126 -12.93 -16.11 5.91
C ASN A 126 -11.89 -15.43 5.00
N SER A 127 -12.27 -14.82 3.87
CA SER A 127 -11.30 -14.10 3.03
C SER A 127 -10.85 -12.80 3.70
N LYS A 128 -9.59 -12.42 3.51
CA LYS A 128 -9.12 -11.07 3.87
C LYS A 128 -10.04 -10.00 3.26
N PRO A 129 -10.20 -8.83 3.91
CA PRO A 129 -10.90 -7.71 3.33
C PRO A 129 -10.36 -7.43 1.92
N PHE A 130 -11.26 -7.08 1.00
CA PHE A 130 -10.86 -6.75 -0.36
C PHE A 130 -10.03 -5.47 -0.35
N SER A 131 -8.82 -5.55 -0.89
CA SER A 131 -8.04 -4.35 -1.15
C SER A 131 -8.40 -3.75 -2.51
N PRO A 132 -8.89 -2.50 -2.56
CA PRO A 132 -9.18 -1.82 -3.81
C PRO A 132 -7.92 -1.29 -4.49
N MET A 133 -6.75 -1.33 -3.84
CA MET A 133 -5.48 -0.86 -4.39
C MET A 133 -4.35 -1.78 -3.96
N GLU A 134 -3.65 -2.37 -4.91
CA GLU A 134 -2.45 -3.17 -4.64
C GLU A 134 -1.22 -2.45 -5.19
N ILE A 135 -0.22 -2.30 -4.34
CA ILE A 135 1.05 -1.71 -4.73
C ILE A 135 2.13 -2.78 -4.71
N THR A 136 2.82 -2.93 -5.84
CA THR A 136 3.98 -3.81 -5.96
C THR A 136 5.25 -2.98 -6.00
N GLU A 137 6.24 -3.39 -5.23
CA GLU A 137 7.42 -2.60 -4.95
C GLU A 137 8.72 -3.28 -5.33
N ARG A 138 9.76 -2.48 -5.54
CA ARG A 138 11.16 -2.94 -5.56
C ARG A 138 11.90 -2.36 -4.37
N SER A 139 12.50 -3.22 -3.55
CA SER A 139 13.37 -2.74 -2.47
C SER A 139 14.59 -2.06 -3.07
N THR A 140 14.88 -0.85 -2.63
CA THR A 140 16.09 -0.12 -3.03
C THR A 140 17.10 -0.20 -1.91
N SER A 141 18.25 -0.84 -2.16
CA SER A 141 19.38 -0.82 -1.23
C SER A 141 19.86 0.62 -1.06
N THR A 142 19.42 1.31 -0.02
CA THR A 142 19.97 2.61 0.35
C THR A 142 19.83 2.77 1.85
N GLY A 143 20.92 2.55 2.58
CA GLY A 143 20.99 2.88 3.99
C GLY A 143 21.92 2.06 4.88
N ILE A 144 23.13 1.69 4.44
CA ILE A 144 24.37 1.81 5.24
C ILE A 144 25.50 2.22 4.30
#